data_AF-A0A5M6CM69-F1
#
_entry.id   AF-A0A5M6CM69-F1
#
_cell.length_a   1.000
_cell.length_b   1.000
_cell.length_c   1.000
_cell.angle_alpha   90.00
_cell.angle_beta   90.00
_cell.angle_gamma   90.00
#
_symmetry.space_group_name_H-M   'P 1'
#
loop_
_entity.id
_entity.type
_entity.pdbx_description
1 polymer ?
#
loop_
_entity_poly.entity_id
_entity_poly.type
_entity_poly.pdbx_seq_one_letter_code
_entity_poly.pdbx_strand_id
1 'polypeptide(L)'
;MTLLLVCNSLSVFGESPIAPDFQPGELSFLKPGHAYIVRFSSGRELFEHTETGMTETFTRTPSGKKENVEPRRYKMSIPLRIFKVVERGGGPWVLMEHPSSSEDYARWSGKHRAIAILSSKQSPVSEDDPDAQDRLKRLREAAARNMPTTQTWINLDHAITIAEVSLRSLGIGSDD
;
A
#
# COMPACT_ATOMS: atom_id res chain seq x y z
N MET A 1 47.06 -27.67 -34.21
CA MET A 1 47.18 -26.25 -33.82
C MET A 1 46.33 -26.07 -32.58
N THR A 2 47.01 -25.92 -31.45
CA THR A 2 46.44 -25.82 -30.10
C THR A 2 45.96 -24.39 -29.85
N LEU A 3 44.80 -24.22 -29.20
CA LEU A 3 44.67 -23.21 -28.15
C LEU A 3 43.56 -23.63 -27.16
N LEU A 4 44.00 -24.01 -25.97
CA LEU A 4 43.21 -24.03 -24.74
C LEU A 4 42.97 -22.58 -24.31
N LEU A 5 41.74 -22.23 -23.95
CA LEU A 5 41.49 -21.06 -23.11
C LEU A 5 40.80 -21.54 -21.82
N VAL A 6 41.58 -21.49 -20.75
CA VAL A 6 41.16 -21.66 -19.36
C VAL A 6 40.70 -20.28 -18.87
N CYS A 7 39.45 -20.15 -18.44
CA CYS A 7 39.01 -19.03 -17.63
C CYS A 7 38.56 -19.54 -16.26
N ASN A 8 39.50 -19.50 -15.32
CA ASN A 8 39.22 -19.52 -13.89
C ASN A 8 38.45 -18.24 -13.53
N SER A 9 37.18 -18.36 -13.15
CA SER A 9 36.53 -17.32 -12.34
C SER A 9 36.57 -17.77 -10.89
N LEU A 10 37.40 -17.10 -10.09
CA LEU A 10 37.34 -17.13 -8.64
C LEU A 10 35.99 -16.53 -8.22
N SER A 11 35.06 -17.35 -7.79
CA SER A 11 33.95 -16.88 -6.94
C SER A 11 34.48 -16.77 -5.51
N VAL A 12 34.84 -15.55 -5.12
CA VAL A 12 34.99 -15.20 -3.71
C VAL A 12 33.60 -15.26 -3.09
N PHE A 13 33.28 -16.38 -2.45
CA PHE A 13 32.16 -16.47 -1.52
C PHE A 13 32.51 -15.58 -0.33
N GLY A 14 32.02 -14.34 -0.35
CA GLY A 14 31.88 -13.56 0.86
C GLY A 14 30.90 -14.29 1.76
N GLU A 15 31.38 -14.78 2.89
CA GLU A 15 30.54 -15.32 3.95
C GLU A 15 29.51 -14.26 4.32
N SER A 16 28.25 -14.50 3.95
CA SER A 16 27.13 -13.77 4.52
C SER A 16 27.18 -13.98 6.03
N PRO A 17 27.10 -12.92 6.85
CA PRO A 17 26.91 -13.10 8.28
C PRO A 17 25.65 -13.97 8.46
N ILE A 18 25.81 -15.07 9.18
CA ILE A 18 24.74 -15.99 9.55
C ILE A 18 23.66 -15.14 10.23
N ALA A 19 22.59 -14.86 9.49
CA ALA A 19 21.40 -14.27 10.06
C ALA A 19 20.92 -15.21 11.17
N PRO A 20 20.50 -14.70 12.34
CA PRO A 20 19.95 -15.54 13.39
C PRO A 20 18.82 -16.40 12.79
N ASP A 21 18.84 -17.68 13.17
CA ASP A 21 18.04 -18.75 12.59
C ASP A 21 16.54 -18.45 12.73
N PHE A 22 16.00 -17.73 11.74
CA PHE A 22 14.63 -17.25 11.75
C PHE A 22 13.72 -18.42 11.38
N GLN A 23 12.85 -18.80 12.31
CA GLN A 23 11.94 -19.93 12.12
C GLN A 23 11.02 -19.64 10.90
N PRO A 24 10.92 -20.54 9.91
CA PRO A 24 10.07 -20.35 8.73
C PRO A 24 8.56 -20.18 9.01
N GLY A 25 8.15 -20.17 10.28
CA GLY A 25 6.76 -20.04 10.72
C GLY A 25 6.25 -18.61 10.88
N GLU A 26 7.09 -17.62 11.16
CA GLU A 26 6.63 -16.30 11.65
C GLU A 26 5.83 -15.50 10.61
N LEU A 27 6.06 -15.72 9.31
CA LEU A 27 5.36 -15.04 8.22
C LEU A 27 4.58 -16.00 7.30
N SER A 28 4.33 -17.22 7.75
CA SER A 28 3.62 -18.26 6.97
C SER A 28 2.18 -17.86 6.56
N PHE A 29 1.56 -16.95 7.33
CA PHE A 29 0.24 -16.39 7.04
C PHE A 29 0.21 -15.43 5.84
N LEU A 30 1.38 -14.92 5.40
CA LEU A 30 1.49 -14.09 4.20
C LEU A 30 1.40 -14.95 2.95
N LYS A 31 0.39 -14.70 2.12
CA LYS A 31 0.14 -15.47 0.90
C LYS A 31 0.55 -14.66 -0.33
N PRO A 32 1.40 -15.21 -1.22
CA PRO A 32 1.66 -14.62 -2.53
C PRO A 32 0.36 -14.27 -3.27
N GLY A 33 0.32 -13.09 -3.90
CA GLY A 33 -0.84 -12.57 -4.60
C GLY A 33 -1.83 -11.79 -3.71
N HIS A 34 -1.76 -11.93 -2.39
CA HIS A 34 -2.66 -11.23 -1.46
C HIS A 34 -2.12 -9.86 -1.04
N ALA A 35 -3.03 -8.95 -0.69
CA ALA A 35 -2.71 -7.61 -0.23
C ALA A 35 -2.83 -7.49 1.30
N TYR A 36 -1.87 -6.83 1.92
CA TYR A 36 -1.77 -6.65 3.36
C TYR A 36 -1.58 -5.18 3.72
N ILE A 37 -2.21 -4.78 4.82
CA ILE A 37 -1.95 -3.52 5.52
C ILE A 37 -0.76 -3.75 6.45
N VAL A 38 0.36 -3.11 6.16
CA VAL A 38 1.57 -3.13 6.98
C VAL A 38 1.72 -1.75 7.62
N ARG A 39 1.88 -1.70 8.95
CA ARG A 39 2.13 -0.45 9.68
C ARG A 39 3.44 -0.53 10.43
N PHE A 40 4.26 0.49 10.25
CA PHE A 40 5.47 0.72 11.03
C PHE A 40 5.22 1.76 12.13
N SER A 41 6.11 1.86 13.11
CA SER A 41 6.03 2.91 14.13
C SER A 41 6.06 4.30 13.51
N SER A 42 5.35 5.26 14.11
CA SER A 42 5.42 6.68 13.73
C SER A 42 6.87 7.15 13.65
N GLY A 43 7.25 7.82 12.55
CA GLY A 43 8.62 8.24 12.28
C GLY A 43 9.50 7.17 11.60
N ARG A 44 8.97 5.98 11.33
CA ARG A 44 9.60 4.92 10.53
C ARG A 44 8.73 4.46 9.35
N GLU A 45 7.75 5.27 8.94
CA GLU A 45 7.01 5.00 7.71
C GLU A 45 7.99 5.11 6.54
N LEU A 46 8.36 3.97 5.96
CA LEU A 46 9.38 3.88 4.90
C LEU A 46 8.90 4.50 3.58
N PHE A 47 7.58 4.60 3.41
CA PHE A 47 6.93 5.03 2.18
C PHE A 47 5.90 6.10 2.50
N GLU A 48 6.28 7.36 2.35
CA GLU A 48 5.42 8.51 2.63
C GLU A 48 5.51 9.52 1.48
N HIS A 49 4.34 9.92 0.96
CA HIS A 49 4.23 11.05 0.05
C HIS A 49 3.82 12.29 0.84
N THR A 50 4.58 13.37 0.73
CA THR A 50 4.22 14.65 1.33
C THR A 50 3.83 15.63 0.23
N GLU A 51 2.59 16.09 0.28
CA GLU A 51 2.11 17.18 -0.55
C GLU A 51 2.07 18.48 0.29
N THR A 52 2.57 19.56 -0.28
CA THR A 52 2.43 20.89 0.31
C THR A 52 1.84 21.83 -0.72
N GLY A 53 0.93 22.69 -0.28
CA GLY A 53 0.27 23.63 -1.16
C GLY A 53 -0.31 24.81 -0.41
N MET A 54 -0.92 25.72 -1.18
CA MET A 54 -1.65 26.87 -0.66
C MET A 54 -3.14 26.66 -0.94
N THR A 55 -3.97 26.86 0.07
CA THR A 55 -5.43 26.87 -0.10
C THR A 55 -5.90 28.29 -0.41
N GLU A 56 -6.90 28.41 -1.28
CA GLU A 56 -7.70 29.63 -1.38
C GLU A 56 -8.79 29.55 -0.30
N THR A 57 -8.70 30.42 0.70
CA THR A 57 -9.70 30.49 1.78
C THR A 57 -10.63 31.65 1.52
N PHE A 58 -11.93 31.39 1.45
CA PHE A 58 -12.94 32.45 1.33
C PHE A 58 -13.80 32.48 2.60
N THR A 59 -14.05 33.67 3.14
CA THR A 59 -15.07 33.88 4.17
C THR A 59 -16.32 34.48 3.57
N ARG A 60 -17.48 34.15 4.14
CA ARG A 60 -18.73 34.85 3.84
C ARG A 60 -18.90 35.98 4.84
N THR A 61 -19.04 37.19 4.34
CA THR A 61 -19.43 38.35 5.18
C THR A 61 -20.87 38.19 5.67
N PRO A 62 -21.29 38.95 6.69
CA PRO A 62 -22.70 39.03 7.09
C PRO A 62 -23.65 39.47 5.96
N SER A 63 -23.12 40.17 4.94
CA SER A 63 -23.84 40.55 3.72
C SER A 63 -23.92 39.44 2.66
N GLY A 64 -23.37 38.25 2.92
CA GLY A 64 -23.38 37.10 2.02
C GLY A 64 -22.31 37.13 0.92
N LYS A 65 -21.47 38.16 0.87
CA LYS A 65 -20.39 38.30 -0.11
C LYS A 65 -19.22 37.36 0.25
N LYS A 66 -18.65 36.68 -0.75
CA LYS A 66 -17.39 35.95 -0.59
C LYS A 66 -16.24 36.95 -0.57
N GLU A 67 -15.51 37.01 0.53
CA GLU A 67 -14.24 37.74 0.63
C GLU A 67 -13.09 36.74 0.65
N ASN A 68 -12.02 37.11 -0.06
CA ASN A 68 -10.80 36.32 -0.10
C ASN A 68 -10.01 36.58 1.19
N VAL A 69 -9.61 35.52 1.87
CA VAL A 69 -8.80 35.57 3.09
C VAL A 69 -7.40 35.11 2.74
N GLU A 70 -6.43 35.50 3.57
CA GLU A 70 -5.04 35.07 3.42
C GLU A 70 -4.94 33.55 3.15
N PRO A 71 -4.30 33.14 2.04
CA PRO A 71 -4.11 31.74 1.71
C PRO A 71 -3.41 30.99 2.84
N ARG A 72 -3.96 29.84 3.25
CA ARG A 72 -3.32 28.99 4.25
C ARG A 72 -2.48 27.92 3.59
N ARG A 73 -1.24 27.77 4.04
CA ARG A 73 -0.38 26.65 3.65
C ARG A 73 -0.91 25.37 4.30
N TYR A 74 -1.04 24.31 3.51
CA TYR A 74 -1.31 22.97 4.02
C TYR A 74 -0.12 22.04 3.77
N LYS A 75 0.01 21.03 4.63
CA LYS A 75 0.92 19.90 4.47
C LYS A 75 0.11 18.63 4.69
N MET A 76 0.06 17.77 3.68
CA MET A 76 -0.62 16.49 3.74
C MET A 76 0.40 15.36 3.57
N SER A 77 0.34 14.40 4.47
CA SER A 77 1.18 13.20 4.48
C SER A 77 0.34 11.98 4.13
N ILE A 78 0.68 11.30 3.05
CA ILE A 78 0.00 10.09 2.56
C ILE A 78 0.97 8.92 2.71
N PRO A 79 0.86 8.11 3.78
CA PRO A 79 1.67 6.91 3.91
C PRO A 79 1.13 5.80 3.00
N LEU A 80 2.03 5.07 2.37
CA LEU A 80 1.70 3.81 1.73
C LEU A 80 1.66 2.71 2.79
N ARG A 81 0.49 2.13 3.00
CA ARG A 81 0.27 1.07 3.99
C ARG A 81 -0.15 -0.26 3.38
N ILE A 82 -0.63 -0.27 2.14
CA ILE A 82 -1.10 -1.48 1.48
C ILE A 82 -0.01 -1.98 0.54
N PHE A 83 0.40 -3.23 0.72
CA PHE A 83 1.39 -3.90 -0.09
C PHE A 83 0.84 -5.23 -0.58
N LYS A 84 1.14 -5.60 -1.82
CA LYS A 84 0.80 -6.93 -2.33
C LYS A 84 2.00 -7.84 -2.22
N VAL A 85 1.85 -9.00 -1.58
CA VAL A 85 2.94 -9.98 -1.45
C VAL A 85 3.19 -10.63 -2.81
N VAL A 86 4.43 -10.55 -3.27
CA VAL A 86 4.89 -11.26 -4.49
C VAL A 86 5.52 -12.58 -4.08
N GLU A 87 6.46 -12.54 -3.14
CA GLU A 87 7.26 -13.69 -2.73
C GLU A 87 7.66 -13.55 -1.26
N ARG A 88 7.74 -14.68 -0.54
CA ARG A 88 8.33 -14.74 0.81
C ARG A 88 9.81 -15.10 0.67
N GLY A 89 10.68 -14.31 1.27
CA GLY A 89 12.11 -14.56 1.30
C GLY A 89 12.52 -15.40 2.52
N GLY A 90 13.82 -15.37 2.82
CA GLY A 90 14.36 -15.89 4.06
C GLY A 90 14.10 -14.94 5.23
N GLY A 91 13.69 -15.49 6.36
CA GLY A 91 13.45 -14.73 7.57
C GLY A 91 12.29 -13.72 7.47
N PRO A 92 12.47 -12.47 7.92
CA PRO A 92 11.41 -11.46 7.92
C PRO A 92 11.28 -10.70 6.60
N TRP A 93 12.05 -11.10 5.58
CA TRP A 93 12.08 -10.42 4.29
C TRP A 93 10.96 -10.91 3.39
N VAL A 94 10.21 -9.97 2.84
CA VAL A 94 9.10 -10.25 1.91
C VAL A 94 9.22 -9.33 0.70
N LEU A 95 9.14 -9.90 -0.49
CA LEU A 95 9.10 -9.13 -1.72
C LEU A 95 7.68 -8.61 -1.90
N MET A 96 7.55 -7.30 -1.86
CA MET A 96 6.26 -6.61 -1.90
C MET A 96 6.14 -5.72 -3.13
N GLU A 97 4.99 -5.81 -3.78
CA GLU A 97 4.58 -4.93 -4.86
C GLU A 97 3.83 -3.71 -4.32
N HIS A 98 4.18 -2.55 -4.85
CA HIS A 98 3.54 -1.28 -4.55
C HIS A 98 3.65 -0.30 -5.74
N PRO A 99 2.98 0.87 -5.72
CA PRO A 99 3.09 1.85 -6.80
C PRO A 99 4.52 2.33 -7.00
N SER A 100 4.92 2.51 -8.26
CA SER A 100 6.25 3.05 -8.60
C SER A 100 6.38 4.55 -8.27
N SER A 101 5.26 5.28 -8.23
CA SER A 101 5.21 6.70 -7.88
C SER A 101 4.50 6.91 -6.55
N SER A 102 5.03 7.82 -5.73
CA SER A 102 4.43 8.19 -4.45
C SER A 102 3.12 8.97 -4.61
N GLU A 103 2.91 9.63 -5.76
CA GLU A 103 1.65 10.30 -6.11
C GLU A 103 0.46 9.33 -6.24
N ASP A 104 0.73 8.05 -6.49
CA ASP A 104 -0.31 7.02 -6.68
C ASP A 104 -0.69 6.29 -5.38
N TYR A 105 -0.08 6.60 -4.23
CA TYR A 105 -0.34 5.91 -2.96
C TYR A 105 -1.81 5.95 -2.52
N ALA A 106 -2.47 7.10 -2.70
CA ALA A 106 -3.90 7.24 -2.40
C ALA A 106 -4.77 6.40 -3.34
N ARG A 107 -4.46 6.39 -4.64
CA ARG A 107 -5.18 5.63 -5.66
C ARG A 107 -5.00 4.12 -5.46
N TRP A 108 -3.80 3.69 -5.10
CA TRP A 108 -3.48 2.32 -4.73
C TRP A 108 -4.29 1.84 -3.53
N SER A 109 -4.34 2.66 -2.48
CA SER A 109 -5.15 2.37 -1.31
C SER A 109 -6.64 2.26 -1.67
N GLY A 110 -7.14 3.17 -2.51
CA GLY A 110 -8.51 3.13 -3.03
C GLY A 110 -8.82 1.87 -3.83
N LYS A 111 -7.92 1.44 -4.72
CA LYS A 111 -8.05 0.20 -5.50
C LYS A 111 -8.21 -1.02 -4.61
N HIS A 112 -7.30 -1.22 -3.65
CA HIS A 112 -7.34 -2.41 -2.80
C HIS A 112 -8.53 -2.41 -1.83
N ARG A 113 -8.95 -1.24 -1.35
CA ARG A 113 -10.21 -1.10 -0.60
C ARG A 113 -11.41 -1.50 -1.45
N ALA A 114 -11.48 -1.04 -2.68
CA ALA A 114 -12.57 -1.36 -3.59
C ALA A 114 -12.63 -2.86 -3.91
N ILE A 115 -11.48 -3.50 -4.14
CA ILE A 115 -11.40 -4.97 -4.31
C ILE A 115 -11.96 -5.67 -3.06
N ALA A 116 -11.52 -5.31 -1.86
CA ALA A 116 -11.99 -5.94 -0.63
C ALA A 116 -13.50 -5.78 -0.40
N ILE A 117 -14.06 -4.62 -0.72
CA ILE A 117 -15.51 -4.38 -0.64
C ILE A 117 -16.26 -5.24 -1.66
N LEU A 118 -15.83 -5.23 -2.92
CA LEU A 118 -16.48 -5.98 -4.00
C LEU A 118 -16.37 -7.50 -3.85
N SER A 119 -15.29 -7.99 -3.24
CA SER A 119 -15.08 -9.42 -2.97
C SER A 119 -15.77 -9.90 -1.68
N SER A 120 -16.33 -8.98 -0.88
CA SER A 120 -17.00 -9.35 0.36
C SER A 120 -18.37 -9.97 0.11
N LYS A 121 -18.68 -11.08 0.80
CA LYS A 121 -20.02 -11.69 0.79
C LYS A 121 -21.09 -10.82 1.46
N GLN A 122 -20.66 -9.85 2.25
CA GLN A 122 -21.49 -8.91 2.99
C GLN A 122 -21.63 -7.57 2.25
N SER A 123 -21.56 -7.58 0.91
CA SER A 123 -21.54 -6.35 0.10
C SER A 123 -22.65 -5.40 0.56
N PRO A 124 -22.31 -4.22 1.14
CA PRO A 124 -23.28 -3.34 1.77
C PRO A 124 -24.08 -2.51 0.75
N VAL A 125 -24.21 -3.03 -0.48
CA VAL A 125 -24.71 -2.27 -1.63
C VAL A 125 -25.86 -3.06 -2.24
N SER A 126 -27.08 -2.72 -1.84
CA SER A 126 -28.32 -3.24 -2.42
C SER A 126 -28.40 -2.81 -3.89
N GLU A 127 -28.67 -3.74 -4.82
CA GLU A 127 -28.67 -3.44 -6.26
C GLU A 127 -29.89 -2.64 -6.74
N ASP A 128 -30.88 -2.46 -5.87
CA ASP A 128 -32.18 -1.84 -6.16
C ASP A 128 -32.23 -0.32 -5.91
N ASP A 129 -31.15 0.27 -5.40
CA ASP A 129 -31.03 1.71 -5.15
C ASP A 129 -30.13 2.38 -6.23
N PRO A 130 -30.60 3.42 -6.95
CA PRO A 130 -29.80 4.16 -7.93
C PRO A 130 -28.46 4.68 -7.38
N ASP A 131 -28.43 5.16 -6.12
CA ASP A 131 -27.21 5.65 -5.48
C ASP A 131 -26.22 4.50 -5.20
N ALA A 132 -26.76 3.31 -4.92
CA ALA A 132 -26.00 2.10 -4.73
C ALA A 132 -25.36 1.60 -6.05
N GLN A 133 -26.05 1.75 -7.18
CA GLN A 133 -25.48 1.42 -8.50
C GLN A 133 -24.32 2.34 -8.89
N ASP A 134 -24.44 3.66 -8.67
CA ASP A 134 -23.35 4.59 -8.94
C ASP A 134 -22.14 4.31 -8.02
N ARG A 135 -22.40 3.99 -6.75
CA ARG A 135 -21.35 3.53 -5.82
C ARG A 135 -20.66 2.25 -6.32
N LEU A 136 -21.41 1.24 -6.76
CA LEU A 136 -20.84 0.00 -7.33
C LEU A 136 -19.98 0.28 -8.55
N LYS A 137 -20.43 1.17 -9.44
CA LYS A 137 -19.68 1.59 -10.62
C LYS A 137 -18.33 2.20 -10.21
N ARG A 138 -18.33 3.17 -9.30
CA ARG A 138 -17.09 3.81 -8.79
C ARG A 138 -16.14 2.79 -8.14
N LEU A 139 -16.67 1.83 -7.38
CA LEU A 139 -15.87 0.76 -6.77
C LEU A 139 -15.23 -0.12 -7.85
N ARG A 140 -15.99 -0.53 -8.87
CA ARG A 140 -15.46 -1.33 -10.00
C ARG A 140 -14.39 -0.57 -10.76
N GLU A 141 -14.60 0.71 -11.04
CA GLU A 141 -13.61 1.59 -11.69
C GLU A 141 -12.32 1.72 -10.86
N ALA A 142 -12.45 1.89 -9.53
CA ALA A 142 -11.30 1.93 -8.64
C ALA A 142 -10.54 0.60 -8.60
N ALA A 143 -11.26 -0.53 -8.52
CA ALA A 143 -10.66 -1.87 -8.48
C ALA A 143 -9.94 -2.23 -9.79
N ALA A 144 -10.49 -1.82 -10.94
CA ALA A 144 -9.93 -2.07 -12.27
C ALA A 144 -8.76 -1.15 -12.63
N ARG A 145 -8.42 -0.17 -11.79
CA ARG A 145 -7.36 0.81 -12.09
C ARG A 145 -6.00 0.13 -12.24
N ASN A 146 -5.39 0.28 -13.41
CA ASN A 146 -4.00 -0.11 -13.65
C ASN A 146 -3.07 1.06 -13.32
N MET A 147 -1.99 0.76 -12.61
CA MET A 147 -0.97 1.73 -12.20
C MET A 147 0.40 1.05 -12.35
N PRO A 148 1.45 1.78 -12.75
CA PRO A 148 2.81 1.25 -12.72
C PRO A 148 3.18 0.80 -11.30
N THR A 149 3.67 -0.42 -11.17
CA THR A 149 4.15 -0.99 -9.91
C THR A 149 5.64 -1.27 -9.96
N THR A 150 6.24 -1.29 -8.78
CA THR A 150 7.59 -1.75 -8.54
C THR A 150 7.57 -2.78 -7.43
N GLN A 151 8.65 -3.55 -7.30
CA GLN A 151 8.81 -4.58 -6.29
C GLN A 151 10.00 -4.25 -5.40
N THR A 152 9.85 -4.38 -4.09
CA THR A 152 10.91 -4.09 -3.12
C THR A 152 10.91 -5.14 -2.02
N TRP A 153 12.09 -5.60 -1.62
CA TRP A 153 12.26 -6.43 -0.44
C TRP A 153 12.09 -5.57 0.81
N ILE A 154 11.09 -5.91 1.63
CA ILE A 154 10.79 -5.20 2.88
C ILE A 154 11.03 -6.16 4.04
N ASN A 155 11.80 -5.71 5.03
CA ASN A 155 11.97 -6.43 6.29
C ASN A 155 10.80 -6.08 7.22
N LEU A 156 10.07 -7.11 7.65
CA LEU A 156 8.86 -6.96 8.48
C LEU A 156 9.11 -7.10 9.99
N ASP A 157 10.35 -7.29 10.47
CA ASP A 157 10.69 -7.41 11.90
C ASP A 157 10.22 -6.20 12.73
N HIS A 158 10.10 -5.04 12.08
CA HIS A 158 9.73 -3.79 12.72
C HIS A 158 8.30 -3.34 12.41
N ALA A 159 7.51 -4.19 11.74
CA ALA A 159 6.10 -3.93 11.54
C ALA A 159 5.37 -4.09 12.88
N ILE A 160 4.60 -3.07 13.29
CA ILE A 160 3.75 -3.13 14.50
C ILE A 160 2.50 -3.96 14.22
N THR A 161 1.95 -3.84 13.02
CA THR A 161 0.77 -4.60 12.62
C THR A 161 0.87 -5.04 11.18
N ILE A 162 0.46 -6.27 10.90
CA ILE A 162 0.30 -6.81 9.57
C ILE A 162 -1.09 -7.48 9.52
N ALA A 163 -1.95 -7.04 8.61
CA ALA A 163 -3.29 -7.59 8.46
C ALA A 163 -3.67 -7.71 7.00
N GLU A 164 -4.35 -8.79 6.61
CA GLU A 164 -4.88 -8.92 5.24
C GLU A 164 -5.89 -7.79 4.97
N VAL A 165 -5.85 -7.21 3.76
CA VAL A 165 -6.83 -6.20 3.34
C VAL A 165 -8.19 -6.86 3.23
N SER A 166 -9.09 -6.50 4.14
CA SER A 166 -10.44 -7.04 4.28
C SER A 166 -11.37 -5.96 4.82
N LEU A 167 -12.68 -6.18 4.76
CA LEU A 167 -13.67 -5.29 5.37
C LEU A 167 -13.32 -4.94 6.83
N ARG A 168 -12.97 -5.95 7.64
CA ARG A 168 -12.58 -5.79 9.04
C ARG A 168 -11.33 -4.94 9.23
N SER A 169 -10.25 -5.22 8.50
CA SER A 169 -8.99 -4.46 8.64
C SER A 169 -9.09 -3.03 8.11
N LEU A 170 -10.10 -2.75 7.30
CA LEU A 170 -10.46 -1.42 6.82
C LEU A 170 -11.41 -0.66 7.75
N GLY A 171 -11.94 -1.31 8.80
CA GLY A 171 -12.94 -0.73 9.70
C GLY A 171 -14.31 -0.53 9.02
N ILE A 172 -14.63 -1.36 8.02
CA ILE A 172 -15.88 -1.31 7.25
C ILE A 172 -16.68 -2.56 7.60
N GLY A 173 -17.71 -2.43 8.43
CA GLY A 173 -18.52 -3.53 8.97
C GLY A 173 -18.56 -3.48 10.49
N SER A 174 -19.73 -3.74 11.11
CA SER A 174 -19.89 -3.73 12.56
C SER A 174 -18.98 -4.78 13.20
N ASP A 175 -18.31 -4.41 14.30
CA ASP A 175 -17.93 -5.38 15.31
C ASP A 175 -19.24 -5.85 15.94
N ASP A 176 -19.72 -7.02 15.53
CA ASP A 176 -20.77 -7.75 16.25
C ASP A 176 -20.23 -8.28 17.59
#